data_AF-A0A838IUD3-F1
#
_entry.id   AF-A0A838IUD3-F1
#
_cell.length_a   1.000
_cell.length_b   1.000
_cell.length_c   1.000
_cell.angle_alpha   90.00
_cell.angle_beta   90.00
_cell.angle_gamma   90.00
#
_symmetry.space_group_name_H-M   'P 1'
#
loop_
_entity.id
_entity.type
_entity.pdbx_description
1 polymer ?
#
loop_
_entity_poly.entity_id
_entity_poly.type
_entity_poly.pdbx_seq_one_letter_code
_entity_poly.pdbx_strand_id
1 'polypeptide(L)'
;MKIVSYREAGRSRLGVVLTHGVLDVARAAEASDANGLADPDAFFARGLDALADLRRVVEAAIEEADALQYTPEGVVLGRPQRDWVKPGVRFEVEVGSLGRLITGFA
;
A
#
# COMPACT_ATOMS: atom_id res chain seq x y z
N MET A 1 -6.97 -2.70 -15.00
CA MET A 1 -6.92 -3.36 -13.68
C MET A 1 -6.83 -4.86 -13.90
N LYS A 2 -5.85 -5.53 -13.29
CA LYS A 2 -5.67 -6.99 -13.43
C LYS A 2 -6.02 -7.65 -12.10
N ILE A 3 -6.97 -8.58 -12.14
CA ILE A 3 -7.46 -9.33 -10.99
C ILE A 3 -6.76 -10.67 -10.95
N VAL A 4 -6.30 -11.08 -9.77
CA VAL A 4 -5.62 -12.35 -9.54
C VAL A 4 -6.22 -13.07 -8.35
N SER A 5 -6.15 -14.39 -8.35
CA SER A 5 -6.30 -15.19 -7.15
C SER A 5 -4.91 -15.66 -6.68
N TYR A 6 -4.69 -15.67 -5.38
CA TYR A 6 -3.45 -16.18 -4.78
C TYR A 6 -3.75 -16.96 -3.51
N ARG A 7 -2.76 -17.70 -3.00
CA ARG A 7 -2.90 -18.48 -1.76
C ARG A 7 -2.07 -17.84 -0.64
N GLU A 8 -2.70 -17.67 0.52
CA GLU A 8 -2.05 -17.25 1.76
C GLU A 8 -2.57 -18.13 2.90
N ALA A 9 -1.67 -18.67 3.73
CA ALA A 9 -2.02 -19.59 4.83
C ALA A 9 -2.96 -20.74 4.41
N GLY A 10 -2.78 -21.25 3.17
CA GLY A 10 -3.58 -22.34 2.60
C GLY A 10 -4.96 -21.92 2.07
N ARG A 11 -5.36 -20.66 2.21
CA ARG A 11 -6.66 -20.13 1.74
C ARG A 11 -6.50 -19.35 0.44
N SER A 12 -7.47 -19.47 -0.46
CA SER A 12 -7.55 -18.67 -1.68
C SER A 12 -8.00 -17.25 -1.33
N ARG A 13 -7.38 -16.23 -1.92
CA ARG A 13 -7.71 -14.82 -1.73
C ARG A 13 -7.76 -14.08 -3.06
N LEU A 14 -8.55 -13.02 -3.09
CA LEU A 14 -8.65 -12.12 -4.22
C LEU A 14 -7.62 -10.99 -4.10
N GLY A 15 -6.93 -10.71 -5.20
CA GLY A 15 -5.94 -9.64 -5.27
C GLY A 15 -6.08 -8.77 -6.52
N VAL A 16 -5.65 -7.51 -6.41
CA VAL A 16 -5.53 -6.59 -7.56
C VAL A 16 -4.07 -6.23 -7.77
N VAL A 17 -3.57 -6.43 -8.99
CA VAL A 17 -2.18 -6.07 -9.33
C VAL A 17 -2.06 -4.55 -9.46
N LEU A 18 -1.17 -3.98 -8.66
CA LEU A 18 -0.75 -2.58 -8.68
C LEU A 18 0.70 -2.49 -9.21
N THR A 19 1.18 -1.27 -9.47
CA THR A 19 2.55 -1.02 -9.95
C THR A 19 3.62 -1.57 -8.99
N HIS A 20 3.34 -1.56 -7.68
CA HIS A 20 4.31 -1.91 -6.64
C HIS A 20 3.99 -3.22 -5.89
N GLY A 21 3.01 -4.00 -6.36
CA GLY A 21 2.65 -5.26 -5.69
C GLY A 21 1.23 -5.72 -6.00
N VAL A 22 0.70 -6.59 -5.12
CA VAL A 22 -0.68 -7.06 -5.18
C VAL A 22 -1.40 -6.56 -3.93
N LEU A 23 -2.50 -5.85 -4.13
CA LEU A 23 -3.41 -5.43 -3.06
C LEU A 23 -4.25 -6.64 -2.63
N ASP A 24 -4.21 -6.98 -1.34
CA ASP A 24 -5.14 -7.95 -0.73
C ASP A 24 -6.53 -7.29 -0.62
N VAL A 25 -7.50 -7.77 -1.40
CA VAL A 25 -8.83 -7.17 -1.46
C VAL A 25 -9.60 -7.40 -0.15
N ALA A 26 -9.39 -8.52 0.53
CA ALA A 26 -10.07 -8.79 1.79
C ALA A 26 -9.64 -7.77 2.85
N ARG A 27 -8.33 -7.52 2.97
CA ARG A 27 -7.82 -6.51 3.90
C ARG A 27 -8.22 -5.10 3.53
N ALA A 28 -8.15 -4.74 2.24
CA ALA A 28 -8.57 -3.42 1.79
C ALA A 28 -10.06 -3.19 2.00
N ALA A 29 -10.87 -4.24 1.87
CA ALA A 29 -12.30 -4.18 2.11
C ALA A 29 -12.65 -4.12 3.60
N GLU A 30 -11.76 -4.43 4.56
CA GLU A 30 -12.05 -4.24 6.00
C GLU A 30 -12.24 -2.74 6.35
N ALA A 31 -11.57 -1.85 5.61
CA ALA A 31 -11.72 -0.41 5.74
C ALA A 31 -12.99 0.13 5.05
N SER A 32 -13.73 -0.72 4.33
CA SER A 32 -14.91 -0.36 3.53
C SER A 32 -16.11 -1.24 3.91
N ASP A 33 -17.35 -0.81 3.69
CA ASP A 33 -18.53 -1.65 3.98
C ASP A 33 -18.79 -2.73 2.88
N ALA A 34 -17.72 -3.17 2.19
CA ALA A 34 -17.78 -4.02 0.99
C ALA A 34 -17.65 -5.52 1.33
N ASN A 35 -18.48 -5.98 2.27
CA ASN A 35 -18.54 -7.38 2.71
C ASN A 35 -19.04 -8.28 1.57
N GLY A 36 -18.11 -8.84 0.79
CA GLY A 36 -18.42 -9.75 -0.32
C GLY A 36 -17.37 -9.85 -1.41
N LEU A 37 -16.29 -9.06 -1.32
CA LEU A 37 -15.17 -9.09 -2.28
C LEU A 37 -13.97 -9.94 -1.82
N ALA A 38 -13.97 -10.41 -0.58
CA ALA A 38 -12.82 -11.09 0.03
C ALA A 38 -12.59 -12.51 -0.54
N ASP A 39 -13.68 -13.20 -0.88
CA ASP A 39 -13.65 -14.57 -1.39
C ASP A 39 -13.69 -14.57 -2.93
N PRO A 40 -12.73 -15.23 -3.61
CA PRO A 40 -12.71 -15.29 -5.06
C PRO A 40 -13.98 -15.89 -5.68
N ASP A 41 -14.52 -16.95 -5.10
CA ASP A 41 -15.69 -17.64 -5.66
C ASP A 41 -16.94 -16.76 -5.53
N ALA A 42 -17.12 -16.10 -4.38
CA ALA A 42 -18.19 -15.12 -4.17
C ALA A 42 -18.06 -13.92 -5.11
N PHE A 43 -16.85 -13.42 -5.33
CA PHE A 43 -16.58 -12.34 -6.27
C PHE A 43 -16.97 -12.73 -7.70
N PHE A 44 -16.54 -13.89 -8.19
CA PHE A 44 -16.84 -14.33 -9.55
C PHE A 44 -18.32 -14.67 -9.75
N ALA A 45 -19.00 -15.19 -8.73
CA ALA A 45 -20.44 -15.47 -8.78
C ALA A 45 -21.29 -14.20 -9.01
N ARG A 46 -20.81 -13.04 -8.55
CA ARG A 46 -21.45 -11.73 -8.75
C ARG A 46 -21.20 -11.13 -10.13
N GLY A 47 -20.24 -11.66 -10.89
CA GLY A 47 -19.93 -11.18 -12.24
C GLY A 47 -19.51 -9.70 -12.29
N LEU A 48 -19.94 -9.01 -13.34
CA LEU A 48 -19.52 -7.62 -13.61
C LEU A 48 -19.98 -6.62 -12.55
N ASP A 49 -21.06 -6.91 -11.83
CA ASP A 49 -21.59 -6.03 -10.79
C ASP A 49 -20.60 -5.85 -9.63
N ALA A 50 -19.73 -6.83 -9.37
CA ALA A 50 -18.69 -6.75 -8.35
C ALA A 50 -17.52 -5.83 -8.72
N LEU A 51 -17.38 -5.45 -10.00
CA LEU A 51 -16.27 -4.58 -10.44
C LEU A 51 -16.42 -3.15 -9.91
N ALA A 52 -17.64 -2.66 -9.74
CA ALA A 52 -17.90 -1.32 -9.23
C ALA A 52 -17.49 -1.20 -7.75
N ASP A 53 -17.81 -2.22 -6.95
CA ASP A 53 -17.37 -2.30 -5.56
C ASP A 53 -15.85 -2.45 -5.47
N LEU A 54 -15.28 -3.35 -6.28
CA LEU A 54 -13.83 -3.58 -6.31
C LEU A 54 -13.05 -2.32 -6.66
N ARG A 55 -13.54 -1.54 -7.63
CA ARG A 55 -12.91 -0.27 -8.00
C ARG A 55 -12.89 0.70 -6.83
N ARG A 56 -14.00 0.85 -6.11
CA ARG A 56 -14.08 1.72 -4.92
C ARG A 56 -13.08 1.31 -3.84
N VAL A 57 -12.97 0.01 -3.55
CA VAL A 57 -12.00 -0.49 -2.56
C VAL A 57 -10.56 -0.21 -2.99
N VAL A 58 -10.23 -0.42 -4.27
CA VAL A 58 -8.90 -0.14 -4.81
C VAL A 58 -8.57 1.35 -4.75
N GLU A 59 -9.50 2.23 -5.14
CA GLU A 59 -9.30 3.68 -5.11
C GLU A 59 -9.07 4.17 -3.66
N ALA A 60 -9.91 3.75 -2.71
CA ALA A 60 -9.74 4.10 -1.30
C ALA A 60 -8.40 3.59 -0.72
N ALA A 61 -8.01 2.36 -1.06
CA ALA A 61 -6.75 1.79 -0.59
C ALA A 61 -5.52 2.49 -1.20
N ILE A 62 -5.60 2.97 -2.44
CA ILE A 62 -4.53 3.76 -3.06
C ILE A 62 -4.44 5.13 -2.39
N GLU A 63 -5.55 5.80 -2.12
CA GLU A 63 -5.54 7.10 -1.40
C GLU A 63 -4.92 6.97 0.00
N GLU A 64 -5.26 5.91 0.74
CA GLU A 64 -4.65 5.62 2.04
C GLU A 64 -3.15 5.30 1.91
N ALA A 65 -2.75 4.50 0.91
CA ALA A 65 -1.35 4.16 0.68
C ALA A 65 -0.51 5.37 0.24
N ASP A 66 -1.05 6.26 -0.60
CA ASP A 66 -0.41 7.51 -1.00
C ASP A 66 -0.27 8.45 0.21
N ALA A 67 -1.23 8.44 1.13
CA ALA A 67 -1.11 9.16 2.41
C ALA A 67 0.07 8.66 3.26
N LEU A 68 0.51 7.41 3.08
CA LEU A 68 1.67 6.82 3.74
C LEU A 68 3.00 7.03 2.97
N GLN A 69 2.97 7.56 1.74
CA GLN A 69 4.15 7.74 0.87
C GLN A 69 4.75 9.15 0.90
N TYR A 70 4.56 9.93 1.96
CA TYR A 70 5.21 11.23 2.05
C TYR A 70 6.59 11.15 2.70
N THR A 71 7.63 11.26 1.87
CA THR A 71 8.84 11.98 2.30
C THR A 71 8.68 13.41 1.78
N PRO A 72 8.64 14.45 2.65
CA PRO A 72 8.48 15.82 2.20
C PRO A 72 9.65 16.27 1.30
N GLU A 73 9.56 17.49 0.78
CA GLU A 73 10.66 18.11 0.04
C GLU A 73 11.98 18.04 0.81
N GLY A 74 13.10 17.94 0.09
CA GLY A 74 14.43 17.92 0.69
C GLY A 74 15.10 16.54 0.74
N VAL A 75 14.54 15.51 0.12
CA VAL A 75 15.29 14.28 -0.21
C VAL A 75 16.48 14.63 -1.11
N VAL A 76 17.66 14.05 -0.84
CA VAL A 76 18.91 14.34 -1.58
C VAL A 76 18.74 14.21 -3.11
N LEU A 77 17.89 13.28 -3.56
CA LEU A 77 17.55 13.10 -4.98
C LEU A 77 16.95 14.35 -5.64
N GLY A 78 16.21 15.16 -4.89
CA GLY A 78 15.57 16.40 -5.36
C GLY A 78 16.40 17.68 -5.13
N ARG A 79 17.59 17.60 -4.53
CA ARG A 79 18.43 18.78 -4.27
C ARG A 79 19.36 19.10 -5.45
N PRO A 80 19.63 20.39 -5.75
CA PRO A 80 20.58 20.79 -6.78
C PRO A 80 22.02 20.35 -6.45
N GLN A 81 22.37 20.30 -5.16
CA GLN A 81 23.61 19.72 -4.66
C GLN A 81 23.29 18.41 -3.92
N ARG A 82 23.91 17.31 -4.38
CA ARG A 82 23.62 15.94 -3.92
C ARG A 82 24.62 15.50 -2.85
N ASP A 83 24.41 15.98 -1.63
CA ASP A 83 25.17 15.55 -0.47
C ASP A 83 24.66 14.20 0.04
N TRP A 84 25.17 13.12 -0.56
CA TRP A 84 24.81 11.75 -0.20
C TRP A 84 25.25 11.39 1.23
N VAL A 85 24.48 10.51 1.87
CA VAL A 85 24.84 9.93 3.17
C VAL A 85 26.14 9.15 3.03
N LYS A 86 27.09 9.43 3.93
CA LYS A 86 28.40 8.76 3.98
C LYS A 86 28.43 7.77 5.15
N PRO A 87 29.26 6.72 5.10
CA PRO A 87 29.50 5.85 6.24
C PRO A 87 29.87 6.64 7.51
N GLY A 88 29.32 6.24 8.64
CA GLY A 88 29.52 6.90 9.93
C GLY A 88 28.61 8.11 10.19
N VAL A 89 27.75 8.48 9.23
CA VAL A 89 26.75 9.55 9.42
C VAL A 89 25.46 8.97 10.01
N ARG A 90 24.90 9.68 10.98
CA ARG A 90 23.57 9.41 11.54
C ARG A 90 22.56 10.41 11.00
N PHE A 91 21.34 9.95 10.82
CA PHE A 91 20.20 10.78 10.44
C PHE A 91 19.02 10.49 11.37
N GLU A 92 18.22 11.52 11.55
CA GLU A 92 17.16 11.59 12.55
C GLU A 92 15.86 12.00 11.87
N VAL A 93 14.79 11.27 12.19
CA VAL A 93 13.42 11.58 11.75
C VAL A 93 12.56 11.70 13.00
N GLU A 94 11.90 12.84 13.14
CA GLU A 94 10.96 13.11 14.24
C GLU A 94 9.57 13.36 13.67
N VAL A 95 8.56 12.75 14.29
CA VAL A 95 7.16 12.91 13.87
C VAL A 95 6.32 13.26 15.09
N GLY A 96 6.22 14.56 15.40
CA GLY A 96 5.34 15.11 16.43
C GLY A 96 5.25 14.24 17.70
N SER A 97 4.05 13.79 18.05
CA SER A 97 3.83 12.94 19.23
C SER A 97 4.22 11.47 19.07
N LEU A 98 4.54 11.00 17.85
CA LEU A 98 4.96 9.61 17.59
C LEU A 98 6.42 9.36 18.00
N GLY A 99 7.19 10.43 18.20
CA GLY A 99 8.56 10.36 18.69
C GLY A 99 9.59 10.34 17.57
N ARG A 100 10.74 9.72 17.86
CA ARG A 100 11.97 9.94 17.11
C ARG A 100 12.67 8.64 16.74
N LEU A 101 13.10 8.54 15.47
CA LEU A 101 13.95 7.48 14.94
C LEU A 101 15.34 8.04 14.62
N ILE A 102 16.38 7.48 15.24
CA ILE A 102 17.78 7.77 14.92
C ILE A 102 18.40 6.51 14.37
N THR A 103 18.96 6.60 13.16
CA THR A 103 19.68 5.49 12.53
C THR A 103 20.91 6.03 11.81
N GLY A 104 21.81 5.16 11.38
CA GLY A 104 23.01 5.52 10.66
C GLY A 104 23.44 4.44 9.69
N PHE A 105 24.20 4.83 8.68
CA PHE A 105 24.80 3.89 7.73
C PHE A 105 26.23 3.56 8.19
N ALA A 106 26.47 2.29 8.52
CA ALA A 106 27.77 1.78 8.95
C ALA A 106 28.69 1.51 7.76
#